data_AF-A0A270B796-F1
#
_entry.id   AF-A0A270B796-F1
#
_cell.length_a   1.000
_cell.length_b   1.000
_cell.length_c   1.000
_cell.angle_alpha   90.00
_cell.angle_beta   90.00
_cell.angle_gamma   90.00
#
_symmetry.space_group_name_H-M   'P 1'
#
loop_
_entity.id
_entity.type
_entity.pdbx_description
1 polymer ?
#
loop_
_entity_poly.entity_id
_entity_poly.type
_entity_poly.pdbx_seq_one_letter_code
_entity_poly.pdbx_strand_id
1 'polypeptide(L)'
;MTDWPLDWQALVDEAVRRRKEEGHTQKSLAAIAGVSMPTVNAFERGDIRLRLEKVFDILGALGMVTLPSAPGSLAAFVRAARQRWSELVEPLPPAHPSRQSLGHVTYAYAIADGEIELPLGSLRKQLQDLPSTSGWSPFWVPTKDNIRPVIRDALIECWIGNPDADRVFRDAAHSDFWQVTGDLKAYLQRGYQEDGSGNLEPGTIFDLTLPVWRTAEVFVHILNLAKALDLDLEAPIQFESRYTGLEGRELVTWAAPLRRRPVAETHRSRTNAVKLATSTSIIELMNDFGDVVHRILTPLYDLFDGFDATRQFVEAELAEFRKSALQAQVEPR
;
A
#
# COMPACT_ATOMS: atom_id res chain seq x y z
N MET A 1 7.36 24.66 37.93
CA MET A 1 7.72 23.91 36.71
C MET A 1 8.08 22.51 37.14
N THR A 2 7.16 21.57 36.99
CA THR A 2 7.40 20.15 37.23
C THR A 2 8.42 19.65 36.21
N ASP A 3 9.58 19.18 36.68
CA ASP A 3 10.60 18.49 35.87
C ASP A 3 9.98 17.22 35.29
N TRP A 4 9.32 17.36 34.14
CA TRP A 4 9.00 16.23 33.29
C TRP A 4 10.26 15.89 32.50
N PRO A 5 10.69 14.63 32.43
CA PRO A 5 11.98 14.24 31.85
C PRO A 5 12.08 14.44 30.33
N LEU A 6 10.98 14.85 29.70
CA LEU A 6 10.85 15.13 28.26
C LEU A 6 10.27 16.52 28.08
N ASP A 7 10.69 17.22 27.04
CA ASP A 7 10.02 18.44 26.60
C ASP A 7 8.65 18.07 26.01
N TRP A 8 7.67 17.92 26.90
CA TRP A 8 6.33 17.47 26.57
C TRP A 8 5.64 18.43 25.60
N GLN A 9 5.84 19.73 25.77
CA GLN A 9 5.22 20.72 24.91
C GLN A 9 5.79 20.65 23.50
N ALA A 10 7.12 20.53 23.36
CA ALA A 10 7.74 20.36 22.04
C ALA A 10 7.26 19.07 21.34
N LEU A 11 7.07 17.97 22.07
CA LEU A 11 6.52 16.73 21.53
C LEU A 11 5.09 16.90 21.03
N VAL A 12 4.23 17.56 21.82
CA VAL A 12 2.84 17.85 21.45
C VAL A 12 2.79 18.77 20.24
N ASP A 13 3.62 19.81 20.19
CA ASP A 13 3.67 20.78 19.08
C ASP A 13 4.08 20.09 17.78
N GLU A 14 5.08 19.21 17.82
CA GLU A 14 5.49 18.39 16.67
C GLU A 14 4.38 17.44 16.22
N ALA A 15 3.66 16.81 17.16
CA ALA A 15 2.54 15.93 16.83
C ALA A 15 1.39 16.69 16.17
N VAL A 16 1.07 17.89 16.66
CA VAL A 16 0.05 18.76 16.05
C VAL A 16 0.48 19.20 14.66
N ARG A 17 1.76 19.53 14.46
CA ARG A 17 2.33 19.88 13.16
C ARG A 17 2.16 18.73 12.16
N ARG A 18 2.61 17.52 12.51
CA ARG A 18 2.50 16.33 11.64
C ARG A 18 1.06 15.96 11.33
N ARG A 19 0.17 15.98 12.32
CA ARG A 19 -1.26 15.72 12.09
C ARG A 19 -1.82 16.66 11.01
N LYS A 20 -1.47 17.94 11.07
CA LYS A 20 -1.92 18.95 10.09
C LYS A 20 -1.30 18.72 8.72
N GLU A 21 -0.02 18.39 8.65
CA GLU A 21 0.68 18.07 7.40
C GLU A 21 0.14 16.80 6.72
N GLU A 22 -0.26 15.81 7.52
CA GLU A 22 -0.92 14.58 7.06
C GLU A 22 -2.42 14.77 6.79
N GLY A 23 -2.94 16.00 6.91
CA GLY A 23 -4.34 16.33 6.62
C GLY A 23 -5.35 15.73 7.60
N HIS A 24 -4.90 15.19 8.73
CA HIS A 24 -5.76 14.53 9.71
C HIS A 24 -6.52 15.55 10.57
N THR A 25 -7.84 15.38 10.69
CA THR A 25 -8.63 16.05 11.74
C THR A 25 -8.39 15.36 13.08
N GLN A 26 -8.72 16.00 14.22
CA GLN A 26 -8.67 15.31 15.52
C GLN A 26 -9.55 14.04 15.53
N LYS A 27 -10.67 14.06 14.79
CA LYS A 27 -11.57 12.92 14.64
C LYS A 27 -10.94 11.78 13.83
N SER A 28 -10.27 12.10 12.71
CA SER A 28 -9.61 11.06 11.89
C SER A 28 -8.38 10.50 12.60
N LEU A 29 -7.59 11.34 13.28
CA LEU A 29 -6.47 10.87 14.09
C LEU A 29 -6.95 9.95 15.22
N ALA A 30 -8.05 10.30 15.90
CA ALA A 30 -8.64 9.45 16.93
C ALA A 30 -9.02 8.06 16.39
N ALA A 31 -9.60 8.00 15.19
CA ALA A 31 -9.94 6.74 14.52
C ALA A 31 -8.69 5.92 14.18
N ILE A 32 -7.65 6.55 13.62
CA ILE A 32 -6.39 5.87 13.24
C ILE A 32 -5.66 5.33 14.48
N ALA A 33 -5.64 6.11 15.56
CA ALA A 33 -4.98 5.76 16.81
C ALA A 33 -5.81 4.78 17.68
N GLY A 34 -7.07 4.48 17.34
CA GLY A 34 -7.93 3.64 18.19
C GLY A 34 -8.22 4.28 19.56
N VAL A 35 -8.33 5.61 19.61
CA VAL A 35 -8.62 6.38 20.83
C VAL A 35 -9.85 7.27 20.65
N SER A 36 -10.36 7.85 21.74
CA SER A 36 -11.48 8.79 21.65
C SER A 36 -11.02 10.18 21.17
N MET A 37 -11.88 10.91 20.45
CA MET A 37 -11.59 12.30 20.07
C MET A 37 -11.30 13.22 21.27
N PRO A 38 -12.00 13.11 22.43
CA PRO A 38 -11.60 13.81 23.65
C PRO A 38 -10.16 13.50 24.11
N THR A 39 -9.68 12.27 23.90
CA THR A 39 -8.31 11.87 24.22
C THR A 39 -7.30 12.61 23.34
N VAL A 40 -7.56 12.72 22.03
CA VAL A 40 -6.71 13.51 21.12
C VAL A 40 -6.71 14.99 21.51
N ASN A 41 -7.88 15.57 21.82
CA ASN A 41 -7.96 16.97 22.25
C ASN A 41 -7.22 17.21 23.58
N ALA A 42 -7.34 16.30 24.55
CA ALA A 42 -6.57 16.38 25.80
C ALA A 42 -5.06 16.33 25.55
N PHE A 43 -4.61 15.49 24.61
CA PHE A 43 -3.20 15.38 24.22
C PHE A 43 -2.70 16.68 23.58
N GLU A 44 -3.44 17.23 22.62
CA GLU A 44 -3.08 18.49 21.94
C GLU A 44 -3.10 19.72 22.86
N ARG A 45 -3.82 19.66 23.98
CA ARG A 45 -3.77 20.69 25.03
C ARG A 45 -2.60 20.51 26.02
N GLY A 46 -1.74 19.52 25.79
CA GLY A 46 -0.61 19.22 26.66
C GLY A 46 -0.98 18.56 27.98
N ASP A 47 -2.12 17.86 28.09
CA ASP A 47 -2.48 17.18 29.34
C ASP A 47 -1.56 15.98 29.64
N ILE A 48 -0.67 16.16 30.61
CA ILE A 48 0.29 15.15 31.08
C ILE A 48 -0.35 14.00 31.86
N ARG A 49 -1.64 14.08 32.21
CA ARG A 49 -2.35 13.04 32.99
C ARG A 49 -2.91 11.93 32.10
N LEU A 50 -2.72 12.01 30.79
CA LEU A 50 -3.12 10.96 29.87
C LEU A 50 -2.38 9.66 30.18
N ARG A 51 -3.08 8.54 30.00
CA ARG A 51 -2.45 7.23 30.07
C ARG A 51 -1.37 7.15 28.99
N LEU A 52 -0.17 6.73 29.39
CA LEU A 52 1.00 6.65 28.50
C LEU A 52 0.72 5.81 27.24
N GLU A 53 -0.03 4.71 27.38
CA GLU A 53 -0.52 3.89 26.26
C GLU A 53 -1.26 4.72 25.19
N LYS A 54 -2.15 5.63 25.61
CA LYS A 54 -2.93 6.46 24.67
C LYS A 54 -2.12 7.57 24.03
N VAL A 55 -1.13 8.11 24.76
CA VAL A 55 -0.13 9.03 24.19
C VAL A 55 0.64 8.31 23.09
N PHE A 56 1.06 7.08 23.37
CA PHE A 56 1.76 6.23 22.43
C PHE A 56 0.90 5.89 21.21
N ASP A 57 -0.36 5.45 21.38
CA ASP A 57 -1.31 5.23 20.29
C ASP A 57 -1.40 6.43 19.34
N ILE A 58 -1.52 7.66 19.88
CA ILE A 58 -1.57 8.91 19.11
C ILE A 58 -0.26 9.18 18.37
N LEU A 59 0.87 9.10 19.06
CA LEU A 59 2.19 9.32 18.45
C LEU A 59 2.51 8.25 17.40
N GLY A 60 2.05 7.02 17.59
CA GLY A 60 2.23 5.91 16.66
C GLY A 60 1.42 6.10 15.38
N ALA A 61 0.19 6.61 15.50
CA ALA A 61 -0.63 6.98 14.35
C ALA A 61 0.01 8.08 13.49
N LEU A 62 0.77 8.99 14.11
CA LEU A 62 1.53 10.07 13.43
C LEU A 62 2.96 9.66 13.01
N GLY A 63 3.30 8.37 13.15
CA GLY A 63 4.64 7.85 12.83
C GLY A 63 5.78 8.50 13.62
N MET A 64 5.49 9.06 14.80
CA MET A 64 6.47 9.71 15.67
C MET A 64 7.14 8.75 16.65
N VAL A 65 6.44 7.66 16.96
CA VAL A 65 6.98 6.57 17.77
C VAL A 65 6.68 5.25 17.09
N THR A 66 7.62 4.32 17.20
CA THR A 66 7.34 2.94 16.85
C THR A 66 6.71 2.31 18.07
N LEU A 67 5.40 2.14 18.05
CA LEU A 67 4.75 1.31 19.05
C LEU A 67 5.21 -0.12 18.84
N PRO A 68 5.47 -0.87 19.92
CA PRO A 68 5.51 -2.31 19.82
C PRO A 68 4.11 -2.75 19.38
N SER A 69 3.92 -2.89 18.06
CA SER A 69 2.80 -3.69 17.59
C SER A 69 2.99 -5.09 18.14
N ALA A 70 1.88 -5.76 18.46
CA ALA A 70 1.93 -7.14 18.90
C ALA A 70 2.90 -7.93 17.99
N PRO A 71 3.91 -8.61 18.55
CA PRO A 71 4.81 -9.44 17.76
C PRO A 71 3.99 -10.33 16.83
N GLY A 72 4.35 -10.36 15.55
CA GLY A 72 3.60 -11.11 14.53
C GLY A 72 2.35 -10.41 13.98
N SER A 73 2.10 -9.13 14.26
CA SER A 73 1.01 -8.39 13.61
C SER A 73 1.37 -7.92 12.19
N LEU A 74 0.36 -7.64 11.36
CA LEU A 74 0.56 -7.06 10.02
C LEU A 74 1.35 -5.75 10.08
N ALA A 75 1.07 -4.89 11.06
CA ALA A 75 1.78 -3.62 11.22
C ALA A 75 3.28 -3.80 11.55
N ALA A 76 3.63 -4.81 12.37
CA ALA A 76 5.03 -5.15 12.64
C ALA A 76 5.73 -5.65 11.38
N PHE A 77 5.07 -6.56 10.65
CA PHE A 77 5.56 -7.10 9.39
C PHE A 77 5.81 -6.00 8.34
N VAL A 78 4.85 -5.08 8.14
CA VAL A 78 5.01 -3.97 7.19
C VAL A 78 6.18 -3.05 7.55
N ARG A 79 6.40 -2.78 8.85
CA ARG A 79 7.56 -1.98 9.28
C ARG A 79 8.87 -2.69 8.97
N ALA A 80 8.96 -4.00 9.25
CA ALA A 80 10.14 -4.79 8.94
C ALA A 80 10.42 -4.82 7.42
N ALA A 81 9.38 -4.99 6.60
CA ALA A 81 9.50 -4.97 5.15
C ALA A 81 10.00 -3.61 4.62
N ARG A 82 9.47 -2.49 5.13
CA ARG A 82 9.94 -1.14 4.75
C ARG A 82 11.39 -0.88 5.17
N GLN A 83 11.78 -1.33 6.36
CA GLN A 83 13.15 -1.22 6.83
C GLN A 83 14.08 -2.02 5.93
N ARG A 84 13.70 -3.25 5.60
CA ARG A 84 14.45 -4.12 4.69
C ARG A 84 14.60 -3.51 3.30
N TRP A 85 13.53 -2.94 2.73
CA TRP A 85 13.62 -2.22 1.46
C TRP A 85 14.59 -1.03 1.55
N SER A 86 14.55 -0.26 2.63
CA SER A 86 15.43 0.89 2.84
C SER A 86 16.91 0.48 2.84
N GLU A 87 17.25 -0.64 3.47
CA GLU A 87 18.60 -1.24 3.45
C GLU A 87 19.03 -1.68 2.05
N LEU A 88 18.10 -2.26 1.26
CA LEU A 88 18.38 -2.71 -0.10
C LEU A 88 18.68 -1.53 -1.05
N VAL A 89 18.03 -0.39 -0.84
CA VAL A 89 18.17 0.78 -1.73
C VAL A 89 19.19 1.81 -1.26
N GLU A 90 19.60 1.78 0.01
CA GLU A 90 20.65 2.64 0.58
C GLU A 90 21.94 2.70 -0.25
N PRO A 91 22.53 1.56 -0.70
CA PRO A 91 23.76 1.61 -1.49
C PRO A 91 23.56 2.11 -2.94
N LEU A 92 22.32 2.29 -3.39
CA LEU A 92 22.04 2.72 -4.75
C LEU A 92 22.27 4.22 -4.93
N PRO A 93 22.73 4.68 -6.12
CA PRO A 93 22.83 6.11 -6.42
C PRO A 93 21.52 6.86 -6.12
N PRO A 94 21.55 8.11 -5.63
CA PRO A 94 20.34 8.86 -5.27
C PRO A 94 19.26 8.95 -6.35
N ALA A 95 19.66 9.03 -7.61
CA ALA A 95 18.75 9.09 -8.76
C ALA A 95 18.37 7.71 -9.33
N HIS A 96 18.78 6.60 -8.70
CA HIS A 96 18.51 5.27 -9.22
C HIS A 96 17.00 4.95 -9.13
N PRO A 97 16.33 4.54 -10.22
CA PRO A 97 14.86 4.40 -10.25
C PRO A 97 14.30 3.42 -9.21
N SER A 98 15.07 2.39 -8.83
CA SER A 98 14.66 1.43 -7.81
C SER A 98 14.59 2.00 -6.39
N ARG A 99 15.10 3.23 -6.17
CA ARG A 99 14.86 4.01 -4.94
C ARG A 99 13.45 4.61 -4.89
N GLN A 100 12.74 4.67 -6.03
CA GLN A 100 11.36 5.17 -6.14
C GLN A 100 11.18 6.54 -5.45
N SER A 101 12.14 7.44 -5.66
CA SER A 101 12.26 8.72 -4.92
C SER A 101 11.15 9.72 -5.19
N LEU A 102 10.44 9.56 -6.31
CA LEU A 102 9.33 10.43 -6.70
C LEU A 102 7.99 9.98 -6.13
N GLY A 103 7.92 8.76 -5.60
CA GLY A 103 6.68 8.19 -5.10
C GLY A 103 6.56 6.70 -5.39
N HIS A 104 5.74 6.06 -4.57
CA HIS A 104 5.42 4.64 -4.70
C HIS A 104 4.13 4.32 -3.95
N VAL A 105 3.56 3.18 -4.30
CA VAL A 105 2.50 2.53 -3.54
C VAL A 105 3.03 1.30 -2.83
N THR A 106 2.59 1.09 -1.59
CA THR A 106 2.73 -0.19 -0.89
C THR A 106 1.37 -0.83 -0.75
N TYR A 107 1.29 -2.15 -0.95
CA TYR A 107 0.14 -2.98 -0.62
C TYR A 107 0.56 -4.01 0.42
N ALA A 108 -0.22 -4.21 1.46
CA ALA A 108 0.02 -5.26 2.43
C ALA A 108 -1.30 -5.89 2.86
N TYR A 109 -1.26 -7.19 3.12
CA TYR A 109 -2.42 -7.89 3.65
C TYR A 109 -2.01 -9.03 4.58
N ALA A 110 -2.96 -9.48 5.39
CA ALA A 110 -2.92 -10.71 6.16
C ALA A 110 -4.25 -11.46 5.96
N ILE A 111 -4.19 -12.79 5.81
CA ILE A 111 -5.37 -13.65 5.72
C ILE A 111 -5.43 -14.54 6.96
N ALA A 112 -6.63 -14.76 7.50
CA ALA A 112 -6.89 -15.66 8.63
C ALA A 112 -6.10 -15.32 9.91
N ASP A 113 -5.69 -14.06 10.09
CA ASP A 113 -4.98 -13.55 11.28
C ASP A 113 -3.78 -14.40 11.76
N GLY A 114 -3.14 -15.16 10.86
CA GLY A 114 -1.99 -16.02 11.18
C GLY A 114 -2.34 -17.36 11.84
N GLU A 115 -3.58 -17.83 11.71
CA GLU A 115 -4.00 -19.16 12.20
C GLU A 115 -3.43 -20.32 11.37
N ILE A 116 -2.89 -20.02 10.19
CA ILE A 116 -2.32 -20.98 9.24
C ILE A 116 -0.82 -20.75 9.19
N GLU A 117 -0.02 -21.81 9.13
CA GLU A 117 1.43 -21.74 8.87
C GLU A 117 1.79 -22.71 7.75
N LEU A 118 2.23 -22.18 6.61
CA LEU A 118 2.56 -22.98 5.42
C LEU A 118 4.07 -23.16 5.25
N PRO A 119 4.53 -24.36 4.83
CA PRO A 119 5.91 -24.53 4.38
C PRO A 119 6.24 -23.59 3.20
N LEU A 120 7.25 -22.74 3.36
CA LEU A 120 7.60 -21.69 2.39
C LEU A 120 7.92 -22.23 1.00
N GLY A 121 8.47 -23.43 0.90
CA GLY A 121 8.72 -24.09 -0.40
C GLY A 121 7.43 -24.37 -1.17
N SER A 122 6.39 -24.85 -0.47
CA SER A 122 5.06 -25.10 -1.03
C SER A 122 4.34 -23.79 -1.35
N LEU A 123 4.41 -22.80 -0.45
CA LEU A 123 3.79 -21.49 -0.67
C LEU A 123 4.39 -20.77 -1.88
N ARG A 124 5.73 -20.80 -2.04
CA ARG A 124 6.38 -20.22 -3.23
C ARG A 124 5.90 -20.87 -4.53
N LYS A 125 5.69 -22.19 -4.53
CA LYS A 125 5.15 -22.90 -5.69
C LYS A 125 3.71 -22.46 -5.98
N GLN A 126 2.88 -22.36 -4.96
CA GLN A 126 1.50 -21.86 -5.11
C GLN A 126 1.47 -20.45 -5.71
N LEU A 127 2.30 -19.53 -5.19
CA LEU A 127 2.43 -18.16 -5.72
C LEU A 127 2.86 -18.15 -7.19
N GLN A 128 3.75 -19.06 -7.59
CA GLN A 128 4.22 -19.19 -8.98
C GLN A 128 3.11 -19.67 -9.93
N ASP A 129 2.23 -20.54 -9.45
CA ASP A 129 1.17 -21.18 -10.23
C ASP A 129 -0.11 -20.33 -10.30
N LEU A 130 -0.18 -19.17 -9.61
CA LEU A 130 -1.34 -18.28 -9.65
C LEU A 130 -1.56 -17.66 -11.04
N PRO A 131 -2.83 -17.49 -11.47
CA PRO A 131 -3.13 -16.83 -12.74
C PRO A 131 -2.62 -15.39 -12.81
N SER A 132 -2.04 -15.02 -13.96
CA SER A 132 -1.69 -13.63 -14.26
C SER A 132 -2.95 -12.76 -14.36
N THR A 133 -2.86 -11.54 -13.86
CA THR A 133 -3.88 -10.48 -13.98
C THR A 133 -3.47 -9.39 -14.97
N SER A 134 -2.19 -9.27 -15.25
CA SER A 134 -1.62 -8.36 -16.26
C SER A 134 -0.21 -8.84 -16.67
N GLY A 135 0.47 -8.06 -17.52
CA GLY A 135 1.87 -8.29 -17.85
C GLY A 135 2.86 -8.06 -16.69
N TRP A 136 2.42 -7.42 -15.60
CA TRP A 136 3.23 -7.19 -14.39
C TRP A 136 2.40 -7.33 -13.11
N SER A 137 1.87 -8.54 -12.91
CA SER A 137 0.99 -8.86 -11.77
C SER A 137 1.65 -8.60 -10.41
N PRO A 138 0.86 -8.27 -9.38
CA PRO A 138 1.37 -8.17 -8.01
C PRO A 138 1.91 -9.53 -7.55
N PHE A 139 2.98 -9.51 -6.77
CA PHE A 139 3.65 -10.72 -6.25
C PHE A 139 4.09 -11.71 -7.35
N TRP A 140 4.42 -11.20 -8.54
CA TRP A 140 4.97 -12.03 -9.61
C TRP A 140 6.23 -12.76 -9.13
N VAL A 141 6.28 -14.07 -9.39
CA VAL A 141 7.40 -14.96 -9.05
C VAL A 141 8.28 -15.16 -10.29
N PRO A 142 9.38 -14.39 -10.44
CA PRO A 142 10.34 -14.63 -11.51
C PRO A 142 11.07 -15.96 -11.32
N THR A 143 11.39 -16.63 -12.43
CA THR A 143 12.09 -17.91 -12.45
C THR A 143 13.58 -17.79 -12.75
N LYS A 144 14.03 -16.64 -13.26
CA LYS A 144 15.42 -16.39 -13.64
C LYS A 144 16.31 -16.24 -12.39
N ASP A 145 17.46 -16.91 -12.37
CA ASP A 145 18.26 -17.12 -11.15
C ASP A 145 18.71 -15.85 -10.41
N ASN A 146 18.91 -14.74 -11.11
CA ASN A 146 19.37 -13.48 -10.51
C ASN A 146 18.26 -12.54 -10.03
N ILE A 147 16.99 -12.88 -10.30
CA ILE A 147 15.82 -12.12 -9.84
C ILE A 147 14.79 -12.99 -9.11
N ARG A 148 14.95 -14.32 -9.10
CA ARG A 148 14.02 -15.25 -8.45
C ARG A 148 13.91 -14.98 -6.94
N PRO A 149 12.74 -15.22 -6.33
CA PRO A 149 12.57 -15.04 -4.89
C PRO A 149 13.43 -16.02 -4.08
N VAL A 150 13.95 -15.52 -2.96
CA VAL A 150 14.76 -16.28 -2.00
C VAL A 150 13.96 -16.55 -0.73
N ILE A 151 14.20 -17.69 -0.11
CA ILE A 151 13.69 -17.98 1.24
C ILE A 151 14.75 -17.50 2.23
N ARG A 152 14.37 -16.59 3.13
CA ARG A 152 15.26 -15.97 4.13
C ARG A 152 14.42 -15.58 5.33
N ASP A 153 14.98 -15.70 6.55
CA ASP A 153 14.36 -15.20 7.79
C ASP A 153 12.89 -15.62 7.97
N ALA A 154 12.59 -16.89 7.66
CA ALA A 154 11.24 -17.47 7.70
C ALA A 154 10.20 -16.80 6.79
N LEU A 155 10.62 -16.12 5.73
CA LEU A 155 9.76 -15.56 4.68
C LEU A 155 10.32 -15.79 3.27
N ILE A 156 9.50 -15.52 2.27
CA ILE A 156 9.89 -15.45 0.86
C ILE A 156 10.10 -13.96 0.54
N GLU A 157 11.28 -13.60 0.03
CA GLU A 157 11.64 -12.24 -0.36
C GLU A 157 11.96 -12.19 -1.86
N CYS A 158 11.45 -11.18 -2.56
CA CYS A 158 11.84 -10.88 -3.92
C CYS A 158 12.17 -9.39 -4.06
N TRP A 159 13.33 -9.10 -4.66
CA TRP A 159 13.77 -7.76 -4.95
C TRP A 159 14.19 -7.66 -6.42
N ILE A 160 13.32 -7.08 -7.24
CA ILE A 160 13.54 -6.90 -8.68
C ILE A 160 14.37 -5.63 -8.95
N GLY A 161 14.44 -4.73 -7.98
CA GLY A 161 15.18 -3.47 -8.02
C GLY A 161 16.71 -3.58 -8.06
N ASN A 162 17.27 -4.80 -8.06
CA ASN A 162 18.72 -5.02 -8.05
C ASN A 162 19.38 -4.45 -9.32
N PRO A 163 20.36 -3.55 -9.22
CA PRO A 163 21.07 -3.01 -10.39
C PRO A 163 21.88 -4.06 -11.16
N ASP A 164 22.34 -5.10 -10.48
CA ASP A 164 23.15 -6.18 -11.06
C ASP A 164 22.29 -7.30 -11.67
N ALA A 165 20.97 -7.21 -11.52
CA ALA A 165 20.05 -8.14 -12.13
C ALA A 165 19.92 -7.92 -13.64
N ASP A 166 19.90 -9.01 -14.38
CA ASP A 166 19.63 -9.03 -15.81
C ASP A 166 18.10 -8.94 -16.05
N ARG A 167 17.62 -7.70 -16.05
CA ARG A 167 16.21 -7.33 -16.20
C ARG A 167 15.98 -6.42 -17.42
N VAL A 168 14.84 -6.64 -18.07
CA VAL A 168 14.40 -5.88 -19.26
C VAL A 168 14.02 -4.46 -18.88
N PHE A 169 13.23 -4.30 -17.80
CA PHE A 169 12.78 -3.00 -17.32
C PHE A 169 13.62 -2.54 -16.13
N ARG A 170 14.01 -1.25 -16.14
CA ARG A 170 14.87 -0.63 -15.11
C ARG A 170 14.25 0.61 -14.48
N ASP A 171 12.99 0.91 -14.80
CA ASP A 171 12.24 2.02 -14.23
C ASP A 171 11.69 1.70 -12.83
N ALA A 172 11.09 2.70 -12.19
CA ALA A 172 10.55 2.59 -10.84
C ALA A 172 9.38 1.60 -10.73
N ALA A 173 8.54 1.49 -11.76
CA ALA A 173 7.32 0.69 -11.76
C ALA A 173 7.56 -0.82 -11.92
N HIS A 174 8.73 -1.18 -12.44
CA HIS A 174 9.19 -2.57 -12.57
C HIS A 174 10.29 -2.91 -11.54
N SER A 175 10.54 -2.03 -10.58
CA SER A 175 11.52 -2.24 -9.49
C SER A 175 10.81 -2.71 -8.21
N ASP A 176 10.00 -3.75 -8.32
CA ASP A 176 9.23 -4.24 -7.17
C ASP A 176 10.12 -4.80 -6.07
N PHE A 177 9.65 -4.62 -4.85
CA PHE A 177 10.09 -5.37 -3.69
C PHE A 177 8.87 -5.98 -3.01
N TRP A 178 8.90 -7.29 -2.76
CA TRP A 178 7.82 -7.95 -2.07
C TRP A 178 8.30 -9.05 -1.13
N GLN A 179 7.51 -9.30 -0.10
CA GLN A 179 7.72 -10.35 0.89
C GLN A 179 6.41 -11.08 1.19
N VAL A 180 6.49 -12.39 1.44
CA VAL A 180 5.36 -13.24 1.87
C VAL A 180 5.81 -14.21 2.96
N THR A 181 5.06 -14.31 4.05
CA THR A 181 5.33 -15.22 5.18
C THR A 181 4.51 -16.50 5.09
N GLY A 182 4.91 -17.54 5.84
CA GLY A 182 4.16 -18.80 5.94
C GLY A 182 2.77 -18.62 6.53
N ASP A 183 2.58 -17.59 7.37
CA ASP A 183 1.33 -17.20 7.99
C ASP A 183 0.48 -16.20 7.17
N LEU A 184 0.67 -16.22 5.85
CA LEU A 184 -0.14 -15.50 4.86
C LEU A 184 -0.20 -13.98 5.04
N LYS A 185 0.89 -13.39 5.54
CA LYS A 185 1.14 -11.94 5.41
C LYS A 185 1.92 -11.67 4.16
N ALA A 186 1.54 -10.63 3.43
CA ALA A 186 2.19 -10.24 2.20
C ALA A 186 2.40 -8.72 2.16
N TYR A 187 3.51 -8.30 1.58
CA TYR A 187 3.88 -6.90 1.39
C TYR A 187 4.45 -6.72 -0.02
N LEU A 188 3.98 -5.71 -0.75
CA LEU A 188 4.47 -5.30 -2.06
C LEU A 188 4.72 -3.80 -2.04
N GLN A 189 5.86 -3.36 -2.55
CA GLN A 189 6.17 -1.98 -2.85
C GLN A 189 6.50 -1.83 -4.34
N ARG A 190 5.86 -0.85 -4.99
CA ARG A 190 5.98 -0.58 -6.43
C ARG A 190 5.97 0.92 -6.72
N GLY A 191 6.89 1.37 -7.57
CA GLY A 191 6.92 2.75 -8.06
C GLY A 191 5.76 3.05 -9.02
N TYR A 192 5.46 4.32 -9.23
CA TYR A 192 4.39 4.72 -10.14
C TYR A 192 4.76 4.50 -11.61
N GLN A 193 3.80 4.02 -12.41
CA GLN A 193 4.02 3.69 -13.82
C GLN A 193 4.24 4.94 -14.67
N GLU A 194 3.50 6.00 -14.34
CA GLU A 194 3.63 7.32 -14.92
C GLU A 194 5.03 7.93 -14.76
N ASP A 195 5.78 7.56 -13.69
CA ASP A 195 7.14 8.07 -13.45
C ASP A 195 8.21 7.34 -14.26
N GLY A 196 7.88 6.16 -14.81
CA GLY A 196 8.76 5.39 -15.68
C GLY A 196 8.57 5.67 -17.17
N SER A 197 7.54 6.42 -17.55
CA SER A 197 7.18 6.63 -18.95
C SER A 197 7.99 7.76 -19.57
N GLY A 198 8.69 7.48 -20.68
CA GLY A 198 9.51 8.47 -21.38
C GLY A 198 8.75 9.63 -22.04
N ASN A 199 7.42 9.63 -22.02
CA ASN A 199 6.57 10.68 -22.61
C ASN A 199 5.89 11.60 -21.59
N LEU A 200 6.22 11.47 -20.31
CA LEU A 200 5.70 12.29 -19.22
C LEU A 200 6.87 12.84 -18.40
N GLU A 201 6.65 13.98 -17.76
CA GLU A 201 7.58 14.48 -16.74
C GLU A 201 7.34 13.68 -15.43
N PRO A 202 8.33 12.91 -14.94
CA PRO A 202 8.16 12.12 -13.73
C PRO A 202 7.82 13.00 -12.52
N GLY A 203 6.97 12.51 -11.61
CA GLY A 203 6.60 13.25 -10.40
C GLY A 203 5.49 14.29 -10.57
N THR A 204 4.95 14.47 -11.77
CA THR A 204 3.99 15.56 -12.06
C THR A 204 2.53 15.13 -12.11
N ILE A 205 2.26 13.87 -12.46
CA ILE A 205 0.91 13.35 -12.60
C ILE A 205 0.66 12.17 -11.68
N PHE A 206 -0.61 11.90 -11.40
CA PHE A 206 -1.09 10.67 -10.79
C PHE A 206 -2.22 10.12 -11.67
N ASP A 207 -2.08 8.87 -12.14
CA ASP A 207 -3.09 8.32 -13.05
C ASP A 207 -4.41 8.02 -12.34
N LEU A 208 -5.52 8.40 -12.97
CA LEU A 208 -6.87 8.21 -12.47
C LEU A 208 -7.32 6.75 -12.47
N THR A 209 -6.85 5.92 -13.41
CA THR A 209 -7.30 4.54 -13.60
C THR A 209 -6.46 3.54 -12.80
N LEU A 210 -5.15 3.74 -12.75
CA LEU A 210 -4.21 2.77 -12.18
C LEU A 210 -4.49 2.42 -10.71
N PRO A 211 -4.84 3.33 -9.78
CA PRO A 211 -5.14 2.96 -8.39
C PRO A 211 -6.29 1.95 -8.28
N VAL A 212 -7.32 2.08 -9.12
CA VAL A 212 -8.44 1.11 -9.18
C VAL A 212 -7.94 -0.24 -9.65
N TRP A 213 -7.21 -0.26 -10.77
CA TRP A 213 -6.73 -1.50 -11.38
C TRP A 213 -5.73 -2.23 -10.48
N ARG A 214 -4.75 -1.52 -9.91
CA ARG A 214 -3.73 -2.13 -9.05
C ARG A 214 -4.32 -2.66 -7.75
N THR A 215 -5.30 -1.97 -7.17
CA THR A 215 -6.03 -2.49 -6.00
C THR A 215 -6.84 -3.74 -6.36
N ALA A 216 -7.52 -3.72 -7.50
CA ALA A 216 -8.27 -4.88 -8.00
C ALA A 216 -7.36 -6.09 -8.25
N GLU A 217 -6.17 -5.88 -8.82
CA GLU A 217 -5.19 -6.96 -9.03
C GLU A 217 -4.76 -7.60 -7.72
N VAL A 218 -4.51 -6.82 -6.67
CA VAL A 218 -4.13 -7.38 -5.36
C VAL A 218 -5.29 -8.16 -4.74
N PHE A 219 -6.52 -7.68 -4.85
CA PHE A 219 -7.68 -8.46 -4.37
C PHE A 219 -7.91 -9.74 -5.18
N VAL A 220 -7.73 -9.71 -6.50
CA VAL A 220 -7.77 -10.93 -7.33
C VAL A 220 -6.64 -11.89 -6.95
N HIS A 221 -5.45 -11.38 -6.66
CA HIS A 221 -4.35 -12.18 -6.14
C HIS A 221 -4.74 -12.87 -4.82
N ILE A 222 -5.32 -12.13 -3.87
CA ILE A 222 -5.80 -12.69 -2.59
C ILE A 222 -6.85 -13.78 -2.82
N LEU A 223 -7.84 -13.54 -3.70
CA LEU A 223 -8.89 -14.52 -4.01
C LEU A 223 -8.32 -15.78 -4.69
N ASN A 224 -7.35 -15.63 -5.60
CA ASN A 224 -6.70 -16.76 -6.25
C ASN A 224 -5.84 -17.56 -5.27
N LEU A 225 -5.12 -16.89 -4.37
CA LEU A 225 -4.34 -17.54 -3.32
C LEU A 225 -5.24 -18.28 -2.33
N ALA A 226 -6.32 -17.64 -1.88
CA ALA A 226 -7.33 -18.25 -1.02
C ALA A 226 -7.91 -19.52 -1.63
N LYS A 227 -8.28 -19.48 -2.92
CA LYS A 227 -8.79 -20.62 -3.67
C LYS A 227 -7.73 -21.73 -3.81
N ALA A 228 -6.47 -21.38 -4.10
CA ALA A 228 -5.40 -22.35 -4.27
C ALA A 228 -5.06 -23.09 -2.95
N LEU A 229 -5.34 -22.47 -1.82
CA LEU A 229 -5.09 -23.00 -0.47
C LEU A 229 -6.34 -23.57 0.20
N ASP A 230 -7.51 -23.55 -0.46
CA ASP A 230 -8.79 -24.00 0.06
C ASP A 230 -9.15 -23.36 1.42
N LEU A 231 -8.97 -22.03 1.50
CA LEU A 231 -9.24 -21.28 2.73
C LEU A 231 -10.75 -21.12 2.99
N ASP A 232 -11.11 -21.02 4.28
CA ASP A 232 -12.48 -20.69 4.70
C ASP A 232 -12.91 -19.34 4.11
N LEU A 233 -14.08 -19.30 3.47
CA LEU A 233 -14.62 -18.10 2.86
C LEU A 233 -14.94 -17.00 3.88
N GLU A 234 -15.15 -17.36 5.15
CA GLU A 234 -15.34 -16.41 6.25
C GLU A 234 -14.02 -15.88 6.82
N ALA A 235 -12.87 -16.40 6.38
CA ALA A 235 -11.58 -15.99 6.92
C ALA A 235 -11.35 -14.48 6.76
N PRO A 236 -10.94 -13.78 7.84
CA PRO A 236 -10.73 -12.35 7.81
C PRO A 236 -9.53 -12.00 6.93
N ILE A 237 -9.64 -10.86 6.25
CA ILE A 237 -8.58 -10.22 5.50
C ILE A 237 -8.36 -8.84 6.09
N GLN A 238 -7.16 -8.60 6.61
CA GLN A 238 -6.67 -7.27 6.91
C GLN A 238 -5.91 -6.76 5.68
N PHE A 239 -6.27 -5.59 5.17
CA PHE A 239 -5.59 -4.99 4.04
C PHE A 239 -5.20 -3.54 4.37
N GLU A 240 -3.98 -3.16 4.01
CA GLU A 240 -3.55 -1.78 3.98
C GLU A 240 -2.82 -1.44 2.68
N SER A 241 -2.98 -0.20 2.24
CA SER A 241 -2.12 0.40 1.22
C SER A 241 -1.61 1.76 1.66
N ARG A 242 -0.47 2.17 1.11
CA ARG A 242 0.09 3.50 1.36
C ARG A 242 0.62 4.08 0.07
N TYR A 243 0.15 5.27 -0.27
CA TYR A 243 0.63 6.06 -1.40
C TYR A 243 1.53 7.18 -0.87
N THR A 244 2.61 7.48 -1.58
CA THR A 244 3.62 8.48 -1.20
C THR A 244 4.10 9.26 -2.42
N GLY A 245 4.64 10.46 -2.23
CA GLY A 245 5.07 11.31 -3.34
C GLY A 245 3.88 11.94 -4.08
N LEU A 246 2.75 12.11 -3.41
CA LEU A 246 1.51 12.61 -4.03
C LEU A 246 1.49 14.14 -4.15
N GLU A 247 2.23 14.87 -3.31
CA GLU A 247 2.14 16.32 -3.24
C GLU A 247 2.54 16.97 -4.57
N GLY A 248 1.69 17.88 -5.06
CA GLY A 248 1.90 18.58 -6.32
C GLY A 248 1.47 17.81 -7.57
N ARG A 249 1.18 16.51 -7.47
CA ARG A 249 0.70 15.71 -8.61
C ARG A 249 -0.70 16.09 -9.03
N GLU A 250 -0.94 16.11 -10.33
CA GLU A 250 -2.26 16.31 -10.94
C GLU A 250 -2.90 14.98 -11.35
N LEU A 251 -4.19 14.84 -11.07
CA LEU A 251 -4.97 13.67 -11.46
C LEU A 251 -5.27 13.73 -12.96
N VAL A 252 -4.82 12.71 -13.72
CA VAL A 252 -5.00 12.66 -15.18
C VAL A 252 -5.42 11.27 -15.66
N THR A 253 -6.07 11.20 -16.82
CA THR A 253 -6.29 9.91 -17.51
C THR A 253 -5.19 9.70 -18.54
N TRP A 254 -4.18 8.91 -18.19
CA TRP A 254 -3.04 8.62 -19.06
C TRP A 254 -2.99 7.16 -19.50
N ALA A 255 -3.11 6.21 -18.56
CA ALA A 255 -2.97 4.78 -18.82
C ALA A 255 -4.08 4.21 -19.71
N ALA A 256 -5.23 4.88 -19.78
CA ALA A 256 -6.35 4.55 -20.68
C ALA A 256 -6.68 5.72 -21.62
N PRO A 257 -5.80 6.09 -22.57
CA PRO A 257 -5.88 7.35 -23.31
C PRO A 257 -7.07 7.40 -24.30
N LEU A 258 -7.53 6.26 -24.80
CA LEU A 258 -8.75 6.16 -25.61
C LEU A 258 -10.03 6.38 -24.79
N ARG A 259 -9.92 6.34 -23.45
CA ARG A 259 -11.00 6.56 -22.49
C ARG A 259 -10.83 7.89 -21.75
N ARG A 260 -10.09 8.85 -22.31
CA ARG A 260 -9.95 10.23 -21.81
C ARG A 260 -11.33 10.77 -21.47
N ARG A 261 -11.72 10.64 -20.21
CA ARG A 261 -12.73 11.51 -19.63
C ARG A 261 -12.01 12.83 -19.50
N PRO A 262 -12.52 13.91 -20.11
CA PRO A 262 -11.99 15.22 -19.79
C PRO A 262 -12.18 15.38 -18.28
N VAL A 263 -11.07 15.34 -17.56
CA VAL A 263 -11.03 15.83 -16.18
C VAL A 263 -11.17 17.34 -16.36
N ALA A 264 -12.41 17.82 -16.23
CA ALA A 264 -12.78 19.18 -16.63
C ALA A 264 -12.07 20.25 -15.79
N GLU A 265 -11.62 19.86 -14.59
CA GLU A 265 -10.93 20.69 -13.61
C GLU A 265 -9.57 20.07 -13.27
N THR A 266 -8.58 20.91 -12.96
CA THR A 266 -7.30 20.43 -12.44
C THR A 266 -7.50 19.98 -10.99
N HIS A 267 -7.36 18.68 -10.73
CA HIS A 267 -7.40 18.12 -9.39
C HIS A 267 -5.97 17.82 -8.93
N ARG A 268 -5.47 18.57 -7.94
CA ARG A 268 -4.09 18.45 -7.47
C ARG A 268 -4.05 18.01 -6.02
N SER A 269 -3.14 17.10 -5.69
CA SER A 269 -2.92 16.75 -4.29
C SER A 269 -2.08 17.80 -3.57
N ARG A 270 -2.53 18.20 -2.37
CA ARG A 270 -1.78 19.04 -1.41
C ARG A 270 -1.18 18.24 -0.26
N THR A 271 -1.29 16.92 -0.31
CA THR A 271 -0.80 16.01 0.73
C THR A 271 0.18 15.03 0.11
N ASN A 272 1.31 14.79 0.76
CA ASN A 272 2.37 13.94 0.19
C ASN A 272 2.07 12.44 0.28
N ALA A 273 1.28 12.00 1.25
CA ALA A 273 1.03 10.59 1.46
C ALA A 273 -0.35 10.32 2.05
N VAL A 274 -0.85 9.11 1.82
CA VAL A 274 -2.06 8.59 2.46
C VAL A 274 -1.91 7.12 2.79
N LYS A 275 -2.42 6.74 3.97
CA LYS A 275 -2.58 5.34 4.35
C LYS A 275 -4.06 4.98 4.24
N LEU A 276 -4.36 3.91 3.52
CA LEU A 276 -5.69 3.34 3.35
C LEU A 276 -5.70 1.97 4.04
N ALA A 277 -6.76 1.65 4.77
CA ALA A 277 -6.88 0.36 5.42
C ALA A 277 -8.35 -0.09 5.45
N THR A 278 -8.57 -1.38 5.35
CA THR A 278 -9.88 -2.01 5.52
C THR A 278 -9.70 -3.40 6.12
N SER A 279 -10.71 -3.84 6.87
CA SER A 279 -10.92 -5.26 7.16
C SER A 279 -12.07 -5.75 6.28
N THR A 280 -11.97 -6.97 5.80
CA THR A 280 -12.98 -7.64 4.96
C THR A 280 -12.87 -9.16 5.14
N SER A 281 -13.60 -9.95 4.37
CA SER A 281 -13.47 -11.42 4.31
C SER A 281 -13.39 -11.89 2.86
N ILE A 282 -13.02 -13.16 2.65
CA ILE A 282 -12.96 -13.75 1.32
C ILE A 282 -14.35 -13.69 0.65
N ILE A 283 -15.42 -14.00 1.40
CA ILE A 283 -16.80 -13.96 0.90
C ILE A 283 -17.28 -12.54 0.57
N GLU A 284 -16.93 -11.52 1.36
CA GLU A 284 -17.26 -10.12 1.06
C GLU A 284 -16.52 -9.66 -0.22
N LEU A 285 -15.23 -9.98 -0.37
CA LEU A 285 -14.51 -9.67 -1.61
C LEU A 285 -15.12 -10.37 -2.84
N MET A 286 -15.66 -11.58 -2.69
CA MET A 286 -16.32 -12.28 -3.79
C MET A 286 -17.66 -11.64 -4.18
N ASN A 287 -18.47 -11.23 -3.20
CA ASN A 287 -19.83 -10.75 -3.43
C ASN A 287 -19.90 -9.24 -3.71
N ASP A 288 -19.07 -8.46 -3.01
CA ASP A 288 -19.14 -7.00 -2.94
C ASP A 288 -17.83 -6.33 -3.44
N PHE A 289 -17.11 -7.01 -4.34
CA PHE A 289 -15.79 -6.60 -4.85
C PHE A 289 -15.69 -5.10 -5.20
N GLY A 290 -16.67 -4.58 -5.95
CA GLY A 290 -16.69 -3.18 -6.39
C GLY A 290 -16.87 -2.20 -5.23
N ASP A 291 -17.69 -2.56 -4.25
CA ASP A 291 -17.92 -1.75 -3.05
C ASP A 291 -16.69 -1.73 -2.14
N VAL A 292 -15.99 -2.85 -2.00
CA VAL A 292 -14.73 -2.90 -1.23
C VAL A 292 -13.65 -2.05 -1.89
N VAL A 293 -13.47 -2.12 -3.22
CA VAL A 293 -12.51 -1.30 -3.97
C VAL A 293 -12.87 0.19 -3.91
N HIS A 294 -14.15 0.53 -4.04
CA HIS A 294 -14.59 1.92 -3.93
C HIS A 294 -14.33 2.46 -2.52
N ARG A 295 -14.79 1.75 -1.49
CA ARG A 295 -14.65 2.11 -0.07
C ARG A 295 -13.20 2.40 0.31
N ILE A 296 -12.26 1.59 -0.16
CA ILE A 296 -10.84 1.77 0.19
C ILE A 296 -10.17 2.92 -0.56
N LEU A 297 -10.58 3.21 -1.79
CA LEU A 297 -9.95 4.24 -2.63
C LEU A 297 -10.55 5.64 -2.48
N THR A 298 -11.77 5.78 -1.96
CA THR A 298 -12.39 7.10 -1.74
C THR A 298 -11.45 8.08 -1.04
N PRO A 299 -10.78 7.74 0.09
CA PRO A 299 -9.91 8.69 0.79
C PRO A 299 -8.66 9.10 -0.01
N LEU A 300 -8.23 8.30 -0.99
CA LEU A 300 -7.12 8.66 -1.87
C LEU A 300 -7.56 9.74 -2.86
N TYR A 301 -8.72 9.56 -3.49
CA TYR A 301 -9.24 10.49 -4.48
C TYR A 301 -9.65 11.84 -3.85
N ASP A 302 -10.16 11.82 -2.62
CA ASP A 302 -10.47 13.03 -1.86
C ASP A 302 -9.27 13.99 -1.73
N LEU A 303 -8.03 13.48 -1.76
CA LEU A 303 -6.83 14.31 -1.68
C LEU A 303 -6.59 15.16 -2.92
N PHE A 304 -7.15 14.77 -4.06
CA PHE A 304 -7.04 15.49 -5.32
C PHE A 304 -8.20 16.49 -5.44
N ASP A 305 -8.16 17.54 -4.61
CA ASP A 305 -9.17 18.59 -4.55
C ASP A 305 -10.62 18.08 -4.39
N GLY A 306 -10.81 16.99 -3.63
CA GLY A 306 -12.13 16.40 -3.41
C GLY A 306 -12.72 15.71 -4.64
N PHE A 307 -11.88 15.18 -5.52
CA PHE A 307 -12.36 14.43 -6.70
C PHE A 307 -13.30 13.30 -6.28
N ASP A 308 -14.55 13.38 -6.73
CA ASP A 308 -15.58 12.38 -6.44
C ASP A 308 -15.40 11.14 -7.32
N ALA A 309 -14.62 10.18 -6.81
CA ALA A 309 -14.46 8.86 -7.41
C ALA A 309 -15.70 7.99 -7.17
N THR A 310 -16.82 8.36 -7.79
CA THR A 310 -18.12 7.68 -7.64
C THR A 310 -18.01 6.16 -7.79
N ARG A 311 -18.92 5.43 -7.13
CA ARG A 311 -19.08 3.98 -7.32
C ARG A 311 -19.19 3.60 -8.80
N GLN A 312 -19.94 4.37 -9.59
CA GLN A 312 -20.10 4.12 -11.03
C GLN A 312 -18.78 4.23 -11.80
N PHE A 313 -17.93 5.19 -11.44
CA PHE A 313 -16.59 5.30 -12.01
C PHE A 313 -15.76 4.06 -11.68
N VAL A 314 -15.71 3.64 -10.42
CA VAL A 314 -14.96 2.46 -9.99
C VAL A 314 -15.47 1.20 -10.70
N GLU A 315 -16.78 0.97 -10.75
CA GLU A 315 -17.36 -0.19 -11.44
C GLU A 315 -17.04 -0.22 -12.94
N ALA A 316 -17.04 0.94 -13.61
CA ALA A 316 -16.65 1.03 -15.01
C ALA A 316 -15.18 0.65 -15.23
N GLU A 317 -14.27 1.14 -14.39
CA GLU A 317 -12.85 0.78 -14.48
C GLU A 317 -12.62 -0.71 -14.17
N LEU A 318 -13.36 -1.28 -13.22
CA LEU A 318 -13.30 -2.70 -12.88
C LEU A 318 -13.81 -3.61 -14.01
N ALA A 319 -14.86 -3.19 -14.72
CA ALA A 319 -15.35 -3.92 -15.89
C ALA A 319 -14.30 -3.98 -17.01
N GLU A 320 -13.57 -2.88 -17.24
CA GLU A 320 -12.48 -2.83 -18.21
C GLU A 320 -11.26 -3.63 -17.76
N PHE A 321 -10.90 -3.54 -16.47
CA PHE A 321 -9.85 -4.39 -15.89
C PHE A 321 -10.13 -5.87 -16.14
N ARG A 322 -11.36 -6.35 -15.91
CA ARG A 322 -11.73 -7.75 -16.16
C ARG A 322 -11.54 -8.16 -17.62
N LYS A 323 -11.92 -7.30 -18.57
CA LYS A 323 -11.71 -7.56 -20.01
C LYS A 323 -10.21 -7.69 -20.34
N SER A 324 -9.40 -6.77 -19.81
CA SER A 324 -7.94 -6.78 -20.02
C SER A 324 -7.26 -7.98 -19.37
N ALA A 325 -7.63 -8.32 -18.12
CA ALA A 325 -7.08 -9.47 -17.41
C ALA A 325 -7.42 -10.79 -18.12
N LEU A 326 -8.64 -10.93 -18.66
CA LEU A 326 -9.02 -12.08 -19.48
C LEU A 326 -8.16 -12.19 -20.74
N GLN A 327 -7.87 -11.08 -21.41
CA GLN A 327 -6.97 -11.08 -22.58
C GLN A 327 -5.54 -11.50 -22.19
N ALA A 328 -5.02 -10.99 -21.08
CA ALA A 328 -3.69 -11.35 -20.57
C ALA A 328 -3.55 -12.83 -20.16
N GLN A 329 -4.65 -13.52 -19.91
CA GLN A 329 -4.67 -14.97 -19.64
C GLN A 329 -4.69 -15.83 -20.92
N VAL A 330 -5.09 -15.25 -22.06
CA VAL A 330 -5.21 -15.96 -23.34
C VAL A 330 -3.93 -15.84 -24.18
N GLU A 331 -3.15 -14.78 -24.01
CA GLU A 331 -1.86 -14.63 -24.69
C GLU A 331 -0.77 -15.50 -24.03
N PRO A 332 -0.15 -16.45 -24.77
CA PRO A 332 0.96 -17.22 -24.24
C PRO A 332 2.19 -16.32 -24.04
N ARG A 333 2.88 -16.50 -22.90
CA ARG A 333 4.11 -15.77 -22.54
C ARG A 333 5.27 -16.06 -23.48
#